data_AF-A0A9P3IKB0-F1
#
_entry.id   AF-A0A9P3IKB0-F1
#
_cell.length_a   1.000
_cell.length_b   1.000
_cell.length_c   1.000
_cell.angle_alpha   90.00
_cell.angle_beta   90.00
_cell.angle_gamma   90.00
#
_symmetry.space_group_name_H-M   'P 1'
#
loop_
_entity.id
_entity.type
_entity.pdbx_description
1 polymer ?
#
loop_
_entity_poly.entity_id
_entity_poly.type
_entity_poly.pdbx_seq_one_letter_code
_entity_poly.pdbx_strand_id
1 'polypeptide(L)'
;LEATVAEQKTLIGKLEDDILKGYGARDKHRAASVGSIVSIPGAAGGSGGSDGGGTGGSSGLVDADSVLMVVCGQRDRFRQRMGELEEELRAERERSSKLVAELERLKADNVKLYERMRYVQDYTSAGGDRPNSSRSRKGDIEAGPAEDVESKYKKIYEDTINPFAAFSTKEREQRVRELGLRDRITLTGGRFLLSNKYARTFVFFYAIGLHILVALSMYRLSSLSHARIKFDESELPSKHSLLSAALRSRNATYGGGFSSN
;
A
#
# COMPACT_ATOMS: atom_id res chain seq x y z
N LEU A 1 -40.04 21.74 -3.78
CA LEU A 1 -38.75 21.26 -3.27
C LEU A 1 -37.57 22.00 -3.90
N GLU A 2 -37.47 22.08 -5.23
CA GLU A 2 -36.39 22.86 -5.87
C GLU A 2 -36.53 24.37 -5.67
N ALA A 3 -37.77 24.91 -5.72
CA ALA A 3 -38.05 26.32 -5.45
C ALA A 3 -37.70 26.75 -4.01
N THR A 4 -38.03 25.91 -3.03
CA THR A 4 -37.71 26.15 -1.61
C THR A 4 -36.20 26.06 -1.33
N VAL A 5 -35.49 25.20 -2.06
CA VAL A 5 -34.02 25.11 -1.97
C VAL A 5 -33.35 26.33 -2.62
N ALA A 6 -33.90 26.84 -3.72
CA ALA A 6 -33.40 28.08 -4.34
C ALA A 6 -33.62 29.28 -3.40
N GLU A 7 -34.80 29.40 -2.80
CA GLU A 7 -35.11 30.45 -1.83
C GLU A 7 -34.18 30.39 -0.61
N GLN A 8 -33.95 29.20 -0.05
CA GLN A 8 -33.00 29.00 1.04
C GLN A 8 -31.57 29.41 0.66
N LYS A 9 -31.10 29.07 -0.55
CA LYS A 9 -29.77 29.48 -1.02
C LYS A 9 -29.64 31.00 -1.16
N THR A 10 -30.69 31.67 -1.64
CA THR A 10 -30.69 33.14 -1.72
C THR A 10 -30.71 33.80 -0.35
N LEU A 11 -31.41 33.20 0.62
CA LEU A 11 -31.46 33.70 1.98
C LEU A 11 -30.11 33.52 2.68
N ILE A 12 -29.45 32.37 2.47
CA ILE A 12 -28.10 32.10 2.99
C ILE A 12 -27.10 33.11 2.41
N GLY A 13 -27.11 33.37 1.09
CA GLY A 13 -26.22 34.37 0.49
C GLY A 13 -26.46 35.79 1.04
N LYS A 14 -27.72 36.17 1.27
CA LYS A 14 -28.05 37.46 1.90
C LYS A 14 -27.54 37.55 3.34
N LEU A 15 -27.66 36.46 4.11
CA LEU A 15 -27.14 36.41 5.48
C LEU A 15 -25.61 36.44 5.51
N GLU A 16 -24.94 35.81 4.54
CA GLU A 16 -23.49 35.87 4.38
C GLU A 16 -23.02 37.31 4.08
N ASP A 17 -23.70 38.01 3.17
CA ASP A 17 -23.41 39.42 2.83
C ASP A 17 -23.68 40.36 4.03
N ASP A 18 -24.78 40.16 4.75
CA ASP A 18 -25.12 40.97 5.92
C ASP A 18 -24.14 40.73 7.09
N ILE A 19 -23.67 39.50 7.27
CA ILE A 19 -22.59 39.17 8.23
C ILE A 19 -21.30 39.86 7.79
N LEU A 20 -20.90 39.76 6.53
CA LEU A 20 -19.69 40.40 6.01
C LEU A 20 -19.73 41.93 6.20
N LYS A 21 -20.88 42.54 5.94
CA LYS A 21 -21.12 43.98 6.11
C LYS A 21 -21.14 44.40 7.58
N GLY A 22 -21.72 43.58 8.46
CA GLY A 22 -21.73 43.79 9.91
C GLY A 22 -20.33 43.70 10.54
N TYR A 23 -19.49 42.77 10.09
CA TYR A 23 -18.08 42.67 10.50
C TYR A 23 -17.27 43.87 9.98
N GLY A 24 -17.39 44.21 8.70
CA GLY A 24 -16.67 45.34 8.10
C GLY A 24 -17.04 46.70 8.72
N ALA A 25 -18.28 46.89 9.16
CA ALA A 25 -18.72 48.10 9.85
C ALA A 25 -18.17 48.20 11.28
N ARG A 26 -18.07 47.09 12.03
CA ARG A 26 -17.48 47.05 13.38
C ARG A 26 -15.97 47.22 13.35
N ASP A 27 -15.29 46.67 12.35
CA ASP A 27 -13.86 46.90 12.13
C ASP A 27 -13.56 48.36 11.73
N LYS A 28 -14.44 49.04 10.98
CA LYS A 28 -14.29 50.47 10.68
C LYS A 28 -14.50 51.37 11.91
N HIS A 29 -15.46 51.03 12.77
CA HIS A 29 -15.70 51.75 14.03
C HIS A 29 -14.55 51.52 15.03
N ARG A 30 -13.97 50.31 15.06
CA ARG A 30 -12.78 49.98 15.86
C ARG A 30 -11.49 50.58 15.27
N ALA A 31 -11.35 50.66 13.95
CA ALA A 31 -10.23 51.35 13.30
C ALA A 31 -10.28 52.88 13.54
N ALA A 32 -11.47 53.47 13.60
CA ALA A 32 -11.66 54.87 13.97
C ALA A 32 -11.37 55.14 15.47
N SER A 33 -11.60 54.17 16.36
CA SER A 33 -11.24 54.31 17.79
C SER A 33 -9.77 53.95 18.09
N VAL A 34 -9.14 53.08 17.30
CA VAL A 34 -7.74 52.65 17.46
C VAL A 34 -6.77 53.56 16.69
N GLY A 35 -7.23 54.38 15.74
CA GLY A 35 -6.44 55.36 15.02
C GLY A 35 -5.82 56.50 15.86
N SER A 36 -6.09 56.55 17.17
CA SER A 36 -5.48 57.51 18.10
C SER A 36 -4.43 56.89 19.05
N ILE A 37 -4.22 55.57 19.03
CA ILE A 37 -3.23 54.88 19.89
C ILE A 37 -2.53 53.83 19.02
N VAL A 38 -1.43 54.21 18.35
CA VAL A 38 -0.16 53.44 18.24
C VAL A 38 0.88 54.39 17.63
N SER A 39 1.54 55.17 18.49
CA SER A 39 2.95 55.54 18.31
C SER A 39 3.68 54.95 19.51
N ILE A 40 4.62 54.05 19.24
CA ILE A 40 5.42 53.32 20.25
C ILE A 40 6.33 54.32 20.99
N PRO A 41 6.56 54.13 22.30
CA PRO A 41 7.96 54.07 22.73
C PRO A 41 8.23 52.95 23.73
N GLY A 42 9.43 52.37 23.63
CA GLY A 42 10.01 51.55 24.69
C GLY A 42 10.45 52.41 25.88
N ALA A 43 10.68 51.68 26.99
CA ALA A 43 11.36 52.06 28.23
C ALA A 43 10.59 52.86 29.29
N ALA A 44 10.40 52.17 30.42
CA ALA A 44 10.45 52.62 31.82
C ALA A 44 9.44 53.65 32.37
N GLY A 45 8.72 53.20 33.42
CA GLY A 45 8.37 54.04 34.57
C GLY A 45 6.90 54.47 34.71
N GLY A 46 6.32 54.18 35.89
CA GLY A 46 5.33 55.05 36.52
C GLY A 46 3.84 54.67 36.44
N SER A 47 3.34 54.06 37.53
CA SER A 47 2.19 54.52 38.34
C SER A 47 0.87 54.98 37.69
N GLY A 48 -0.23 54.35 38.15
CA GLY A 48 -1.62 54.88 38.14
C GLY A 48 -2.57 53.85 37.51
N GLY A 49 -3.52 53.19 38.18
CA GLY A 49 -4.33 53.59 39.32
C GLY A 49 -5.75 53.92 38.84
N SER A 50 -6.77 53.36 39.51
CA SER A 50 -8.24 53.59 39.41
C SER A 50 -8.95 52.79 38.31
N ASP A 51 -9.74 51.75 38.61
CA ASP A 51 -10.97 51.61 39.42
C ASP A 51 -12.27 51.76 38.62
N GLY A 52 -13.16 50.78 38.85
CA GLY A 52 -14.56 51.11 39.10
C GLY A 52 -15.58 50.72 38.03
N GLY A 53 -16.39 49.71 38.36
CA GLY A 53 -17.85 49.90 38.29
C GLY A 53 -18.62 49.11 37.23
N GLY A 54 -19.04 47.91 37.63
CA GLY A 54 -20.40 47.35 37.51
C GLY A 54 -21.21 47.56 36.23
N THR A 55 -21.62 46.45 35.61
CA THR A 55 -23.05 46.16 35.34
C THR A 55 -23.19 44.71 34.91
N GLY A 56 -23.86 43.92 35.76
CA GLY A 56 -24.30 42.57 35.43
C GLY A 56 -25.32 42.61 34.29
N GLY A 57 -25.18 41.67 33.35
CA GLY A 57 -26.16 41.45 32.27
C GLY A 57 -25.56 41.14 30.90
N SER A 58 -24.25 41.36 30.68
CA SER A 58 -23.61 41.14 29.38
C SER A 58 -22.59 39.98 29.36
N SER A 59 -22.39 39.25 30.45
CA SER A 59 -21.30 38.27 30.54
C SER A 59 -21.40 37.15 29.50
N GLY A 60 -22.60 36.74 29.07
CA GLY A 60 -22.78 35.68 28.08
C GLY A 60 -22.56 36.12 26.61
N LEU A 61 -22.79 37.40 26.30
CA LEU A 61 -22.58 37.94 24.94
C LEU A 61 -21.10 38.24 24.68
N VAL A 62 -20.37 38.73 25.68
CA VAL A 62 -18.92 38.95 25.55
C VAL A 62 -18.16 37.62 25.55
N ASP A 63 -18.64 36.61 26.28
CA ASP A 63 -18.05 35.26 26.28
C ASP A 63 -18.31 34.53 24.95
N ALA A 64 -19.51 34.66 24.37
CA ALA A 64 -19.79 34.16 23.02
C ALA A 64 -18.93 34.85 21.94
N ASP A 65 -18.76 36.18 22.01
CA ASP A 65 -17.90 36.94 21.09
C ASP A 65 -16.42 36.56 21.27
N SER A 66 -15.97 36.35 22.52
CA SER A 66 -14.63 35.84 22.85
C SER A 66 -14.38 34.44 22.26
N VAL A 67 -15.33 33.51 22.43
CA VAL A 67 -15.25 32.17 21.83
C VAL A 67 -15.24 32.24 20.30
N LEU A 68 -16.07 33.09 19.70
CA LEU A 68 -16.07 33.35 18.25
C LEU A 68 -14.72 33.89 17.77
N MET A 69 -14.10 34.82 18.50
CA MET A 69 -12.76 35.34 18.19
C MET A 69 -11.68 34.26 18.27
N VAL A 70 -11.74 33.38 19.27
CA VAL A 70 -10.83 32.23 19.39
C VAL A 70 -11.02 31.27 18.21
N VAL A 71 -12.26 30.96 17.84
CA VAL A 71 -12.57 30.08 16.70
C VAL A 71 -12.12 30.70 15.38
N CYS A 72 -12.34 32.00 15.17
CA CYS A 72 -11.81 32.73 14.02
C CYS A 72 -10.29 32.64 13.95
N GLY A 73 -9.59 32.91 15.05
CA GLY A 73 -8.13 32.79 15.10
C GLY A 73 -7.62 31.37 14.86
N GLN A 74 -8.34 30.34 15.34
CA GLN A 74 -8.01 28.94 15.05
C GLN A 74 -8.19 28.60 13.57
N ARG A 75 -9.30 29.02 12.98
CA ARG A 75 -9.60 28.85 11.54
C ARG A 75 -8.57 29.55 10.68
N ASP A 76 -8.15 30.76 11.05
CA ASP A 76 -7.23 31.55 10.25
C ASP A 76 -5.80 30.97 10.34
N ARG A 77 -5.37 30.49 11.52
CA ARG A 77 -4.13 29.70 11.66
C ARG A 77 -4.17 28.39 10.87
N PHE A 78 -5.31 27.71 10.85
CA PHE A 78 -5.48 26.49 10.05
C PHE A 78 -5.38 26.79 8.56
N ARG A 79 -6.03 27.86 8.08
CA ARG A 79 -5.94 28.31 6.69
C ARG A 79 -4.53 28.71 6.30
N GLN A 80 -3.80 29.39 7.18
CA GLN A 80 -2.39 29.70 6.96
C GLN A 80 -1.56 28.42 6.79
N ARG A 81 -1.68 27.46 7.71
CA ARG A 81 -0.97 26.16 7.61
C ARG A 81 -1.37 25.36 6.38
N MET A 82 -2.66 25.41 5.98
CA MET A 82 -3.11 24.79 4.73
C MET A 82 -2.48 25.46 3.51
N GLY A 83 -2.38 26.79 3.50
CA GLY A 83 -1.71 27.52 2.43
C GLY A 83 -0.22 27.18 2.33
N GLU A 84 0.49 27.17 3.47
CA GLU A 84 1.90 26.77 3.55
C GLU A 84 2.11 25.33 3.04
N LEU A 85 1.28 24.38 3.46
CA LEU A 85 1.34 22.99 2.99
C LEU A 85 1.00 22.85 1.50
N GLU A 86 0.06 23.64 0.97
CA GLU A 86 -0.24 23.66 -0.46
C GLU A 86 0.95 24.21 -1.28
N GLU A 87 1.64 25.22 -0.78
CA GLU A 87 2.85 25.77 -1.39
C GLU A 87 4.01 24.78 -1.36
N GLU A 88 4.25 24.12 -0.22
CA GLU A 88 5.25 23.05 -0.11
C GLU A 88 4.94 21.91 -1.08
N LEU A 89 3.67 21.51 -1.19
CA LEU A 89 3.24 20.48 -2.13
C LEU A 89 3.44 20.90 -3.59
N ARG A 90 3.19 22.17 -3.94
CA ARG A 90 3.50 22.70 -5.29
C ARG A 90 5.00 22.71 -5.54
N ALA A 91 5.81 23.17 -4.58
CA ALA A 91 7.26 23.22 -4.70
C ALA A 91 7.86 21.82 -4.88
N GLU A 92 7.38 20.83 -4.14
CA GLU A 92 7.88 19.46 -4.26
C GLU A 92 7.46 18.79 -5.57
N ARG A 93 6.24 19.04 -6.04
CA ARG A 93 5.81 18.63 -7.39
C ARG A 93 6.66 19.26 -8.48
N GLU A 94 7.01 20.54 -8.34
CA GLU A 94 7.89 21.22 -9.28
C GLU A 94 9.31 20.61 -9.26
N ARG A 95 9.87 20.33 -8.08
CA ARG A 95 11.16 19.61 -7.97
C ARG A 95 11.10 18.25 -8.62
N SER A 96 10.05 17.47 -8.36
CA SER A 96 9.83 16.17 -8.98
C SER A 96 9.78 16.29 -10.50
N SER A 97 9.05 17.28 -11.04
CA SER A 97 8.99 17.55 -12.47
C SER A 97 10.35 17.90 -13.07
N LYS A 98 11.15 18.74 -12.37
CA LYS A 98 12.51 19.10 -12.81
C LYS A 98 13.43 17.89 -12.85
N LEU A 99 13.42 17.06 -11.80
CA LEU A 99 14.22 15.84 -11.73
C LEU A 99 13.84 14.84 -12.84
N VAL A 100 12.55 14.68 -13.12
CA VAL A 100 12.09 13.83 -14.23
C VAL A 100 12.61 14.36 -15.57
N ALA A 101 12.54 15.68 -15.82
CA ALA A 101 13.05 16.28 -17.04
C ALA A 101 14.58 16.12 -17.18
N GLU A 102 15.34 16.26 -16.09
CA GLU A 102 16.77 16.02 -16.07
C GLU A 102 17.12 14.55 -16.32
N LEU A 103 16.37 13.62 -15.74
CA LEU A 103 16.53 12.19 -16.00
C LEU A 103 16.30 11.85 -17.48
N GLU A 104 15.25 12.39 -18.09
CA GLU A 104 15.00 12.18 -19.52
C GLU A 104 16.09 12.81 -20.39
N ARG A 105 16.57 14.01 -20.04
CA ARG A 105 17.72 14.64 -20.73
C ARG A 105 18.97 13.76 -20.63
N LEU A 106 19.31 13.30 -19.44
CA LEU A 106 20.49 12.44 -19.22
C LEU A 106 20.34 11.09 -19.94
N LYS A 107 19.15 10.49 -19.97
CA LYS A 107 18.90 9.28 -20.76
C LYS A 107 19.16 9.52 -22.25
N ALA A 108 18.65 10.62 -22.80
CA ALA A 108 18.89 10.98 -24.20
C ALA A 108 20.37 11.22 -24.50
N ASP A 109 21.08 11.90 -23.60
CA ASP A 109 22.52 12.15 -23.75
C ASP A 109 23.34 10.86 -23.62
N ASN A 110 22.97 9.94 -22.72
CA ASN A 110 23.59 8.62 -22.59
C ASN A 110 23.41 7.77 -23.85
N VAL A 111 22.21 7.77 -24.44
CA VAL A 111 21.97 7.09 -25.72
C VAL A 111 22.85 7.67 -26.81
N LYS A 112 22.90 9.00 -26.98
CA LYS A 112 23.79 9.68 -27.95
C LYS A 112 25.27 9.33 -27.75
N LEU A 113 25.71 9.25 -26.50
CA LEU A 113 27.09 8.85 -26.19
C LEU A 113 27.37 7.41 -26.62
N TYR A 114 26.41 6.51 -26.42
CA TYR A 114 26.49 5.14 -26.91
C TYR A 114 26.60 5.09 -28.44
N GLU A 115 25.81 5.88 -29.17
CA GLU A 115 25.89 5.94 -30.64
C GLU A 115 27.28 6.39 -31.11
N ARG A 116 27.85 7.43 -30.47
CA ARG A 116 29.20 7.92 -30.78
C ARG A 116 30.27 6.88 -30.49
N MET A 117 30.19 6.20 -29.34
CA MET A 117 31.14 5.16 -28.96
C MET A 117 31.10 4.00 -29.97
N ARG A 118 29.90 3.56 -30.36
CA ARG A 118 29.70 2.53 -31.37
C ARG A 118 30.23 2.96 -32.74
N TYR A 119 29.93 4.18 -33.18
CA TYR A 119 30.44 4.70 -34.46
C TYR A 119 31.97 4.70 -34.52
N VAL A 120 32.63 5.14 -33.44
CA VAL A 120 34.10 5.13 -33.34
C VAL A 120 34.65 3.69 -33.28
N GLN A 121 34.00 2.80 -32.56
CA GLN A 121 34.37 1.38 -32.49
C GLN A 121 34.23 0.69 -33.84
N ASP A 122 33.15 0.95 -34.58
CA ASP A 122 32.89 0.40 -35.91
C ASP A 122 33.90 0.96 -36.93
N TYR A 123 34.24 2.25 -36.88
CA TYR A 123 35.26 2.84 -37.74
C TYR A 123 36.67 2.30 -37.45
N THR A 124 37.01 2.13 -36.17
CA THR A 124 38.29 1.53 -35.74
C THR A 124 38.37 0.04 -36.11
N SER A 125 37.24 -0.66 -36.11
CA SER A 125 37.14 -2.08 -36.49
C SER A 125 37.13 -2.29 -38.01
N ALA A 126 36.58 -1.34 -38.78
CA ALA A 126 36.51 -1.39 -40.24
C ALA A 126 37.79 -0.88 -40.94
N GLY A 127 38.56 0.01 -40.30
CA GLY A 127 39.81 0.57 -40.84
C GLY A 127 41.10 -0.17 -40.46
N GLY A 128 41.01 -1.38 -39.92
CA GLY A 128 42.11 -2.05 -39.22
C GLY A 128 42.57 -3.39 -39.80
N ASP A 129 43.13 -3.39 -41.01
CA ASP A 129 44.07 -4.45 -41.47
C ASP A 129 45.40 -4.35 -40.70
N ARG A 130 45.37 -4.64 -39.39
CA ARG A 130 46.58 -4.82 -38.58
C ARG A 130 46.55 -6.20 -37.92
N PRO A 131 47.45 -7.14 -38.29
CA PRO A 131 47.49 -8.48 -37.75
C PRO A 131 48.24 -8.51 -36.42
N ASN A 132 48.05 -7.52 -35.53
CA ASN A 132 48.61 -7.56 -34.18
C ASN A 132 48.01 -6.46 -33.29
N SER A 133 46.78 -6.64 -32.84
CA SER A 133 46.38 -6.08 -31.56
C SER A 133 45.57 -7.15 -30.86
N SER A 134 46.12 -7.64 -29.76
CA SER A 134 45.53 -8.60 -28.85
C SER A 134 44.03 -8.35 -28.68
N ARG A 135 43.22 -9.10 -29.43
CA ARG A 135 41.80 -9.34 -29.13
C ARG A 135 41.74 -10.19 -27.86
N SER A 136 42.03 -9.55 -26.74
CA SER A 136 41.74 -10.07 -25.40
C SER A 136 41.51 -8.89 -24.46
N ARG A 137 40.45 -8.12 -24.74
CA ARG A 137 39.63 -7.53 -23.68
C ARG A 137 38.20 -8.09 -23.78
N LYS A 138 38.14 -9.40 -24.02
CA LYS A 138 36.96 -10.20 -23.75
C LYS A 138 37.25 -10.91 -22.44
N GLY A 139 36.70 -10.36 -21.36
CA GLY A 139 36.83 -10.93 -20.02
C GLY A 139 38.03 -10.40 -19.25
N ASP A 140 37.81 -9.32 -18.49
CA ASP A 140 38.46 -9.20 -17.20
C ASP A 140 37.41 -8.77 -16.17
N ILE A 141 36.82 -9.81 -15.58
CA ILE A 141 36.35 -10.00 -14.20
C ILE A 141 36.17 -8.73 -13.33
N GLU A 142 35.44 -7.74 -13.83
CA GLU A 142 34.77 -6.73 -13.00
C GLU A 142 33.49 -6.18 -13.66
N ALA A 143 32.84 -7.00 -14.48
CA ALA A 143 31.51 -6.74 -15.05
C ALA A 143 30.42 -6.88 -13.97
N GLY A 144 30.52 -6.06 -12.92
CA GLY A 144 29.37 -5.57 -12.19
C GLY A 144 28.56 -4.59 -13.05
N PRO A 145 27.56 -3.88 -12.50
CA PRO A 145 26.42 -3.22 -13.18
C PRO A 145 26.66 -2.41 -14.48
N ALA A 146 27.89 -2.14 -14.88
CA ALA A 146 28.27 -1.54 -16.16
C ALA A 146 27.84 -2.35 -17.41
N GLU A 147 27.95 -3.69 -17.42
CA GLU A 147 27.49 -4.50 -18.57
C GLU A 147 25.96 -4.45 -18.72
N ASP A 148 25.23 -4.39 -17.60
CA ASP A 148 23.77 -4.24 -17.57
C ASP A 148 23.35 -2.84 -18.06
N VAL A 149 24.12 -1.81 -17.68
CA VAL A 149 23.90 -0.43 -18.14
C VAL A 149 24.20 -0.29 -19.64
N GLU A 150 25.30 -0.86 -20.13
CA GLU A 150 25.62 -0.88 -21.56
C GLU A 150 24.56 -1.65 -22.36
N SER A 151 24.16 -2.84 -21.88
CA SER A 151 23.10 -3.65 -22.49
C SER A 151 21.76 -2.91 -22.54
N LYS A 152 21.43 -2.15 -21.49
CA LYS A 152 20.21 -1.33 -21.43
C LYS A 152 20.22 -0.23 -22.49
N TYR A 153 21.31 0.53 -22.61
CA TYR A 153 21.38 1.61 -23.61
C TYR A 153 21.56 1.10 -25.03
N LYS A 154 22.26 -0.01 -25.22
CA LYS A 154 22.33 -0.75 -26.48
C LYS A 154 20.94 -1.15 -26.97
N LYS A 155 20.13 -1.73 -26.08
CA LYS A 155 18.76 -2.13 -26.41
C LYS A 155 17.90 -0.92 -26.77
N ILE A 156 17.97 0.16 -25.99
CA ILE A 156 17.24 1.40 -26.29
C ILE A 156 17.63 1.92 -27.67
N TYR A 157 18.93 1.95 -27.99
CA TYR A 157 19.46 2.37 -29.28
C TYR A 157 18.95 1.49 -30.44
N GLU A 158 19.06 0.16 -30.32
CA GLU A 158 18.59 -0.81 -31.32
C GLU A 158 17.07 -0.70 -31.53
N ASP A 159 16.30 -0.49 -30.46
CA ASP A 159 14.86 -0.26 -30.50
C ASP A 159 14.52 1.06 -31.22
N THR A 160 15.30 2.13 -31.05
CA THR A 160 15.12 3.40 -31.78
C THR A 160 15.58 3.35 -33.24
N ILE A 161 16.59 2.57 -33.57
CA ILE A 161 17.11 2.46 -34.94
C ILE A 161 16.30 1.50 -35.80
N ASN A 162 15.73 0.45 -35.20
CA ASN A 162 14.99 -0.54 -35.97
C ASN A 162 13.61 0.00 -36.38
N PRO A 163 13.37 0.28 -37.69
CA PRO A 163 12.10 0.82 -38.16
C PRO A 163 10.91 -0.13 -37.92
N PHE A 164 11.17 -1.42 -37.67
CA PHE A 164 10.16 -2.43 -37.38
C PHE A 164 9.97 -2.72 -35.88
N ALA A 165 10.85 -2.23 -35.00
CA ALA A 165 10.69 -2.43 -33.54
C ALA A 165 9.49 -1.64 -33.01
N ALA A 166 9.35 -0.38 -33.41
CA ALA A 166 8.20 0.46 -33.07
C ALA A 166 6.88 -0.06 -33.65
N PHE A 167 6.92 -0.69 -34.83
CA PHE A 167 5.73 -1.27 -35.46
C PHE A 167 5.34 -2.60 -34.81
N SER A 168 6.29 -3.52 -34.59
CA SER A 168 6.04 -4.81 -33.94
C SER A 168 5.64 -4.69 -32.47
N THR A 169 6.16 -3.69 -31.74
CA THR A 169 5.71 -3.40 -30.37
C THR A 169 4.29 -2.85 -30.35
N LYS A 170 3.95 -1.91 -31.24
CA LYS A 170 2.58 -1.40 -31.40
C LYS A 170 1.60 -2.49 -31.85
N GLU A 171 2.01 -3.37 -32.76
CA GLU A 171 1.21 -4.51 -33.23
C GLU A 171 1.01 -5.55 -32.12
N ARG A 172 2.06 -5.85 -31.34
CA ARG A 172 1.95 -6.74 -30.16
C ARG A 172 1.08 -6.12 -29.08
N GLU A 173 1.15 -4.80 -28.87
CA GLU A 173 0.34 -4.10 -27.89
C GLU A 173 -1.13 -3.98 -28.33
N GLN A 174 -1.39 -3.81 -29.63
CA GLN A 174 -2.73 -3.90 -30.22
C GLN A 174 -3.28 -5.32 -30.15
N ARG A 175 -2.52 -6.35 -30.51
CA ARG A 175 -2.93 -7.75 -30.32
C ARG A 175 -3.18 -8.11 -28.86
N VAL A 176 -2.40 -7.57 -27.91
CA VAL A 176 -2.63 -7.75 -26.47
C VAL A 176 -3.84 -6.94 -25.96
N ARG A 177 -4.21 -5.84 -26.62
CA ARG A 177 -5.43 -5.06 -26.35
C ARG A 177 -6.68 -5.68 -26.98
N GLU A 178 -6.52 -6.38 -28.10
CA GLU A 178 -7.58 -7.10 -28.82
C GLU A 178 -7.85 -8.48 -28.21
N LEU A 179 -6.91 -9.04 -27.45
CA LEU A 179 -7.14 -10.23 -26.63
C LEU A 179 -7.94 -9.85 -25.37
N GLY A 180 -9.14 -10.42 -25.28
CA GLY A 180 -10.17 -10.06 -24.30
C GLY A 180 -9.69 -9.98 -22.86
N LEU A 181 -10.27 -9.05 -22.11
CA LEU A 181 -10.02 -8.75 -20.70
C LEU A 181 -9.93 -10.00 -19.78
N ARG A 182 -10.63 -11.09 -20.13
CA ARG A 182 -10.60 -12.38 -19.43
C ARG A 182 -9.26 -13.11 -19.53
N ASP A 183 -8.60 -13.07 -20.68
CA ASP A 183 -7.30 -13.72 -20.87
C ASP A 183 -6.19 -12.92 -20.16
N ARG A 184 -6.35 -11.59 -20.12
CA ARG A 184 -5.47 -10.66 -19.38
C ARG A 184 -5.48 -10.92 -17.88
N ILE A 185 -6.65 -11.17 -17.28
CA ILE A 185 -6.79 -11.50 -15.86
C ILE A 185 -6.19 -12.88 -15.57
N THR A 186 -6.34 -13.85 -16.47
CA THR A 186 -5.77 -15.20 -16.31
C THR A 186 -4.25 -15.18 -16.40
N LEU A 187 -3.70 -14.50 -17.41
CA LEU A 187 -2.25 -14.38 -17.59
C LEU A 187 -1.61 -13.51 -16.49
N THR A 188 -2.29 -12.45 -16.05
CA THR A 188 -1.82 -11.57 -14.97
C THR A 188 -1.95 -12.25 -13.61
N GLY A 189 -3.05 -12.96 -13.35
CA GLY A 189 -3.24 -13.74 -12.13
C GLY A 189 -2.22 -14.87 -12.00
N GLY A 190 -1.96 -15.59 -13.10
CA GLY A 190 -0.92 -16.63 -13.16
C GLY A 190 0.48 -16.06 -12.95
N ARG A 191 0.85 -14.97 -13.65
CA ARG A 191 2.15 -14.30 -13.43
C ARG A 191 2.26 -13.64 -12.06
N PHE A 192 1.18 -13.12 -11.49
CA PHE A 192 1.18 -12.51 -10.16
C PHE A 192 1.44 -13.54 -9.07
N LEU A 193 0.83 -14.73 -9.18
CA LEU A 193 1.14 -15.87 -8.32
C LEU A 193 2.58 -16.37 -8.48
N LEU A 194 3.11 -16.39 -9.72
CA LEU A 194 4.46 -16.87 -10.00
C LEU A 194 5.56 -15.84 -9.70
N SER A 195 5.27 -14.55 -9.85
CA SER A 195 6.22 -13.43 -9.73
C SER A 195 6.34 -12.90 -8.30
N ASN A 196 5.32 -13.06 -7.46
CA ASN A 196 5.32 -12.49 -6.13
C ASN A 196 5.94 -13.46 -5.10
N LYS A 197 7.02 -13.04 -4.44
CA LYS A 197 7.68 -13.82 -3.38
C LYS A 197 6.71 -14.26 -2.28
N TYR A 198 5.71 -13.43 -1.97
CA TYR A 198 4.71 -13.74 -0.95
C TYR A 198 3.70 -14.81 -1.39
N ALA A 199 3.35 -14.86 -2.68
CA ALA A 199 2.42 -15.87 -3.20
C ALA A 199 3.03 -17.28 -3.14
N ARG A 200 4.33 -17.41 -3.46
CA ARG A 200 5.06 -18.68 -3.31
C ARG A 200 5.09 -19.16 -1.86
N THR A 201 5.39 -18.26 -0.94
CA THR A 201 5.39 -18.54 0.49
C THR A 201 4.00 -18.96 0.98
N PHE A 202 2.94 -18.31 0.51
CA PHE A 202 1.55 -18.67 0.86
C PHE A 202 1.17 -20.09 0.41
N VAL A 203 1.49 -20.47 -0.83
CA VAL A 203 1.22 -21.83 -1.36
C VAL A 203 2.01 -22.88 -0.58
N PHE A 204 3.25 -22.59 -0.22
CA PHE A 204 4.09 -23.50 0.56
C PHE A 204 3.50 -23.75 1.95
N PHE A 205 3.06 -22.70 2.66
CA PHE A 205 2.38 -22.84 3.94
C PHE A 205 1.03 -23.56 3.82
N TYR A 206 0.27 -23.30 2.76
CA TYR A 206 -0.98 -24.01 2.48
C TYR A 206 -0.73 -25.51 2.30
N ALA A 207 0.28 -25.89 1.51
CA ALA A 207 0.65 -27.28 1.31
C ALA A 207 1.08 -27.95 2.62
N ILE A 208 1.92 -27.30 3.43
CA ILE A 208 2.33 -27.81 4.74
C ILE A 208 1.14 -27.98 5.68
N GLY A 209 0.25 -26.99 5.76
CA GLY A 209 -0.96 -27.05 6.57
C GLY A 209 -1.86 -28.22 6.16
N LEU A 210 -2.03 -28.43 4.86
CA LEU A 210 -2.79 -29.57 4.33
C LEU A 210 -2.12 -30.91 4.72
N HIS A 211 -0.81 -31.03 4.59
CA HIS A 211 -0.08 -32.24 4.99
C HIS A 211 -0.19 -32.52 6.49
N ILE A 212 -0.08 -31.48 7.33
CA ILE A 212 -0.27 -31.62 8.79
C ILE A 212 -1.71 -32.04 9.09
N LEU A 213 -2.70 -31.45 8.42
CA LEU A 213 -4.11 -31.79 8.62
C LEU A 213 -4.40 -33.24 8.25
N VAL A 214 -3.89 -33.71 7.10
CA VAL A 214 -4.04 -35.11 6.67
C VAL A 214 -3.32 -36.04 7.64
N ALA A 215 -2.09 -35.72 8.03
CA ALA A 215 -1.33 -36.50 9.00
C ALA A 215 -2.06 -36.58 10.36
N LEU A 216 -2.64 -35.48 10.84
CA LEU A 216 -3.46 -35.46 12.06
C LEU A 216 -4.73 -36.29 11.90
N SER A 217 -5.40 -36.22 10.75
CA SER A 217 -6.60 -37.01 10.48
C SER A 217 -6.31 -38.51 10.50
N MET A 218 -5.22 -38.94 9.84
CA MET A 218 -4.75 -40.32 9.87
C MET A 218 -4.26 -40.72 11.26
N TYR A 219 -3.58 -39.85 12.00
CA TYR A 219 -3.13 -40.14 13.36
C TYR A 219 -4.30 -40.30 14.33
N ARG A 220 -5.34 -39.47 14.23
CA ARG A 220 -6.57 -39.60 15.02
C ARG A 220 -7.30 -40.89 14.67
N LEU A 221 -7.44 -41.19 13.38
CA LEU A 221 -8.10 -42.43 12.94
C LEU A 221 -7.28 -43.68 13.29
N SER A 222 -5.96 -43.62 13.16
CA SER A 222 -5.04 -44.69 13.51
C SER A 222 -5.02 -44.95 15.01
N SER A 223 -4.91 -43.91 15.85
CA SER A 223 -4.98 -44.07 17.31
C SER A 223 -6.34 -44.60 17.78
N LEU A 224 -7.45 -44.16 17.17
CA LEU A 224 -8.78 -44.73 17.42
C LEU A 224 -8.88 -46.19 16.94
N SER A 225 -8.31 -46.53 15.79
CA SER A 225 -8.29 -47.90 15.27
C SER A 225 -7.46 -48.83 16.15
N HIS A 226 -6.31 -48.38 16.63
CA HIS A 226 -5.45 -49.14 17.54
C HIS A 226 -6.11 -49.32 18.91
N ALA A 227 -6.84 -48.32 19.40
CA ALA A 227 -7.64 -48.45 20.61
C ALA A 227 -8.80 -49.44 20.44
N ARG A 228 -9.47 -49.45 19.27
CA ARG A 228 -10.51 -50.43 18.94
C ARG A 228 -9.97 -51.86 18.83
N ILE A 229 -8.82 -52.06 18.19
CA ILE A 229 -8.20 -53.39 18.06
C ILE A 229 -7.81 -53.94 19.44
N LYS A 230 -7.18 -53.12 20.31
CA LYS A 230 -6.86 -53.54 21.68
C LYS A 230 -8.09 -53.85 22.52
N PHE A 231 -9.18 -53.11 22.33
CA PHE A 231 -10.46 -53.39 22.99
C PHE A 231 -11.03 -54.74 22.53
N ASP A 232 -11.08 -54.99 21.22
CA ASP A 232 -11.62 -56.24 20.66
C ASP A 232 -10.76 -57.47 21.05
N GLU A 233 -9.43 -57.31 21.06
CA GLU A 233 -8.49 -58.35 21.49
C GLU A 233 -8.62 -58.70 22.99
N SER A 234 -9.10 -57.77 23.83
CA SER A 234 -9.39 -58.04 25.25
C SER A 234 -10.78 -58.62 25.50
N GLU A 235 -11.74 -58.39 24.60
CA GLU A 235 -13.09 -59.00 24.64
C GLU A 235 -13.10 -60.44 24.12
N LEU A 236 -12.25 -60.78 23.14
CA LEU A 236 -12.18 -62.12 22.56
C LEU A 236 -11.85 -63.25 23.56
N PRO A 237 -10.84 -63.14 24.45
CA PRO A 237 -10.52 -64.18 25.41
C PRO A 237 -11.58 -64.33 26.51
N SER A 238 -12.30 -63.26 26.87
CA SER A 238 -13.39 -63.32 27.85
C SER A 238 -14.63 -64.00 27.28
N LYS A 239 -14.99 -63.73 26.01
CA LYS A 239 -16.08 -64.45 25.33
C LYS A 239 -15.78 -65.94 25.20
N HIS A 240 -14.55 -66.31 24.86
CA HIS A 240 -14.15 -67.72 24.70
C HIS A 240 -14.08 -68.47 26.05
N SER A 241 -13.65 -67.81 27.12
CA SER A 241 -13.68 -68.40 28.47
C SER A 241 -15.10 -68.58 29.01
N LEU A 242 -15.99 -67.63 28.75
CA LEU A 242 -17.41 -67.74 29.11
C LEU A 242 -18.13 -68.84 28.33
N LEU A 243 -17.89 -68.97 27.01
CA LEU A 243 -18.47 -70.05 26.22
C LEU A 243 -17.94 -71.43 26.61
N SER A 244 -16.65 -71.55 26.91
CA SER A 244 -16.07 -72.81 27.38
C SER A 244 -16.54 -73.19 28.79
N ALA A 245 -16.74 -72.22 29.68
CA ALA A 245 -17.35 -72.44 30.99
C ALA A 245 -18.84 -72.86 30.87
N ALA A 246 -19.60 -72.20 29.98
CA ALA A 246 -21.00 -72.54 29.72
C ALA A 246 -21.17 -73.94 29.11
N LEU A 247 -20.30 -74.33 28.17
CA LEU A 247 -20.27 -75.68 27.60
C LEU A 247 -19.91 -76.74 28.65
N ARG A 248 -18.97 -76.44 29.56
CA ARG A 248 -18.59 -77.34 30.65
C ARG A 248 -19.73 -77.52 31.67
N SER A 249 -20.46 -76.46 31.98
CA SER A 249 -21.68 -76.51 32.81
C SER A 249 -22.79 -77.33 32.17
N ARG A 250 -22.98 -77.20 30.85
CA ARG A 250 -23.98 -77.96 30.08
C ARG A 250 -23.66 -79.45 29.97
N ASN A 251 -22.38 -79.82 29.88
CA ASN A 251 -21.96 -81.22 29.85
C ASN A 251 -22.04 -81.88 31.24
N ALA A 252 -21.82 -81.12 32.32
CA ALA A 252 -21.97 -81.61 33.69
C ALA A 252 -23.43 -81.92 34.07
N THR A 253 -24.41 -81.32 33.37
CA THR A 253 -25.85 -81.56 33.59
C THR A 253 -26.38 -82.80 32.87
N TYR A 254 -25.65 -83.38 31.90
CA TYR A 254 -26.07 -84.57 31.14
C TYR A 254 -25.27 -85.85 31.46
N GLY A 255 -24.21 -85.78 32.26
CA GLY A 255 -23.34 -86.93 32.60
C GLY A 255 -23.67 -87.66 33.92
N GLY A 256 -24.75 -87.29 34.61
CA GLY A 256 -25.09 -87.79 35.95
C GLY A 256 -26.33 -88.70 35.97
N GLY A 257 -26.38 -89.74 35.14
CA GLY A 257 -27.48 -90.71 35.20
C GLY A 257 -27.21 -91.98 34.41
N PHE A 258 -27.40 -93.12 35.07
CA PHE A 258 -27.30 -94.52 34.61
C PHE A 258 -25.88 -95.11 34.54
N SER A 259 -25.56 -96.27 35.13
CA SER A 259 -26.41 -97.33 35.71
C SER A 259 -25.62 -98.16 36.73
N SER A 260 -26.29 -98.49 37.84
CA SER A 260 -26.04 -99.69 38.64
C SER A 260 -26.25 -100.95 37.80
N ASN A 261 -25.39 -101.95 37.94
CA ASN A 261 -25.65 -103.24 38.61
C ASN A 261 -24.42 -104.14 38.50
#